data_AF-A0A558QWB4-F1
#
_entry.id   AF-A0A558QWB4-F1
#
_cell.length_a   1.000
_cell.length_b   1.000
_cell.length_c   1.000
_cell.angle_alpha   90.00
_cell.angle_beta   90.00
_cell.angle_gamma   90.00
#
_symmetry.space_group_name_H-M   'P 1'
#
loop_
_entity.id
_entity.type
_entity.pdbx_description
1 polymer ?
#
loop_
_entity_poly.entity_id
_entity_poly.type
_entity_poly.pdbx_seq_one_letter_code
_entity_poly.pdbx_strand_id
1 'polypeptide(L)'
;MNIGSFKSVNGQLLGSVATATIDLARLGLRPVESTNERAPAFEIMVLNIAKRWVQIGALWEMTSNSSGEVFYQGKLDDPSLPEPLQIMLFGNNDEGFRVVWNRPAPRREGLDGTRTARGPRNSDPFGSGNATEDGKLNETDELADDQVPAFT
;
A
#
# COMPACT_ATOMS: atom_id res chain seq x y z
N MET A 1 5.17 3.57 3.33
CA MET A 1 3.81 4.15 3.50
C MET A 1 2.94 3.14 4.24
N ASN A 2 2.29 3.51 5.34
CA ASN A 2 1.29 2.64 5.99
C ASN A 2 0.02 2.62 5.14
N ILE A 3 -0.48 1.42 4.83
CA ILE A 3 -1.67 1.19 3.99
C ILE A 3 -2.69 0.27 4.64
N GLY A 4 -2.52 -0.09 5.92
CA GLY A 4 -3.39 -1.05 6.55
C GLY A 4 -2.86 -1.61 7.86
N SER A 5 -3.61 -2.53 8.44
CA SER A 5 -3.22 -3.18 9.68
C SER A 5 -3.89 -4.54 9.85
N PHE A 6 -3.30 -5.41 10.66
CA PHE A 6 -3.90 -6.65 11.14
C PHE A 6 -3.88 -6.66 12.68
N LYS A 7 -4.90 -7.27 13.28
CA LYS A 7 -4.99 -7.46 14.73
C LYS A 7 -5.57 -8.82 15.05
N SER A 8 -5.23 -9.34 16.22
CA SER A 8 -5.87 -10.56 16.73
C SER A 8 -7.31 -10.27 17.13
N VAL A 9 -8.24 -11.05 16.57
CA VAL A 9 -9.67 -11.02 16.88
C VAL A 9 -10.10 -12.46 17.11
N ASN A 10 -10.39 -12.82 18.37
CA ASN A 10 -10.78 -14.19 18.75
C ASN A 10 -9.78 -15.26 18.27
N GLY A 11 -8.47 -14.96 18.36
CA GLY A 11 -7.41 -15.86 17.92
C GLY A 11 -7.16 -15.89 16.42
N GLN A 12 -7.84 -15.07 15.62
CA GLN A 12 -7.61 -14.91 14.19
C GLN A 12 -6.98 -13.55 13.89
N LEU A 13 -5.94 -13.52 13.06
CA LEU A 13 -5.36 -12.28 12.58
C LEU A 13 -6.22 -11.72 11.44
N LEU A 14 -6.99 -10.68 11.73
CA LEU A 14 -7.87 -10.02 10.76
C LEU A 14 -7.43 -8.57 10.54
N GLY A 15 -7.56 -8.09 9.32
CA GLY A 15 -7.06 -6.79 8.96
C GLY A 15 -7.68 -6.22 7.69
N SER A 16 -7.11 -5.11 7.25
CA SER A 16 -7.48 -4.45 6.01
C SER A 16 -6.28 -3.83 5.33
N VAL A 17 -6.40 -3.64 4.03
CA VAL A 17 -5.45 -2.88 3.20
C VAL A 17 -6.25 -1.93 2.32
N ALA A 18 -5.87 -0.65 2.33
CA ALA A 18 -6.49 0.39 1.52
C ALA A 18 -5.44 1.31 0.86
N THR A 19 -5.65 1.61 -0.40
CA THR A 19 -4.95 2.64 -1.18
C THR A 19 -6.00 3.45 -1.97
N ALA A 20 -5.57 4.41 -2.80
CA ALA A 20 -6.51 5.23 -3.57
C ALA A 20 -7.46 4.43 -4.48
N THR A 21 -7.08 3.21 -4.92
CA THR A 21 -7.87 2.39 -5.85
C THR A 21 -8.13 0.96 -5.35
N ILE A 22 -7.62 0.60 -4.17
CA ILE A 22 -7.76 -0.73 -3.57
C ILE A 22 -8.41 -0.55 -2.21
N ASP A 23 -9.51 -1.24 -1.96
CA ASP A 23 -10.12 -1.34 -0.62
C ASP A 23 -10.42 -2.80 -0.30
N LEU A 24 -9.50 -3.43 0.43
CA LEU A 24 -9.64 -4.78 0.96
C LEU A 24 -9.96 -4.69 2.44
N ALA A 25 -11.20 -4.32 2.75
CA ALA A 25 -11.67 -4.06 4.12
C ALA A 25 -11.62 -5.27 5.06
N ARG A 26 -11.50 -6.50 4.52
CA ARG A 26 -11.44 -7.73 5.33
C ARG A 26 -10.49 -8.77 4.74
N LEU A 27 -9.30 -8.80 5.32
CA LEU A 27 -8.28 -9.81 5.09
C LEU A 27 -8.09 -10.67 6.33
N GLY A 28 -7.63 -11.90 6.12
CA GLY A 28 -7.17 -12.80 7.18
C GLY A 28 -5.74 -13.26 6.90
N LEU A 29 -4.93 -13.36 7.95
CA LEU A 29 -3.65 -14.07 7.87
C LEU A 29 -3.84 -15.46 8.46
N ARG A 30 -3.73 -16.48 7.61
CA ARG A 30 -3.75 -17.88 8.02
C ARG A 30 -2.31 -18.34 8.27
N PRO A 31 -1.94 -18.71 9.52
CA PRO A 31 -0.62 -19.28 9.78
C PRO A 31 -0.43 -20.56 8.96
N VAL A 32 0.78 -20.78 8.46
CA VAL A 32 1.15 -22.00 7.74
C VAL A 32 2.02 -22.85 8.64
N GLU A 33 1.55 -24.06 8.94
CA GLU A 33 2.33 -25.07 9.64
C GLU A 33 3.08 -25.92 8.61
N SER A 34 4.41 -25.79 8.59
CA SER A 34 5.27 -26.50 7.65
C SER A 34 6.64 -26.76 8.27
N THR A 35 7.22 -27.92 7.97
CA THR A 35 8.62 -28.24 8.34
C THR A 35 9.64 -27.70 7.32
N ASN A 36 9.18 -27.19 6.18
CA ASN A 36 10.04 -26.55 5.18
C ASN A 36 10.29 -25.08 5.54
N GLU A 37 11.55 -24.73 5.79
CA GLU A 37 11.99 -23.37 6.11
C GLU A 37 11.69 -22.32 5.03
N ARG A 38 11.48 -22.76 3.78
CA ARG A 38 11.09 -21.87 2.66
C ARG A 38 9.58 -21.65 2.56
N ALA A 39 8.79 -22.31 3.39
CA ALA A 39 7.36 -22.09 3.43
C ALA A 39 7.06 -20.65 3.90
N PRO A 40 5.96 -20.05 3.42
CA PRO A 40 5.50 -18.81 4.00
C PRO A 40 5.12 -19.02 5.47
N ALA A 41 5.21 -17.96 6.28
CA ALA A 41 4.70 -17.94 7.64
C ALA A 41 3.17 -17.76 7.65
N PHE A 42 2.64 -16.99 6.70
CA PHE A 42 1.22 -16.75 6.56
C PHE A 42 0.76 -16.83 5.10
N GLU A 43 -0.46 -17.29 4.90
CA GLU A 43 -1.24 -17.07 3.68
C GLU A 43 -2.19 -15.90 3.89
N ILE A 44 -2.29 -15.04 2.88
CA ILE A 44 -3.20 -13.89 2.91
C ILE A 44 -4.51 -14.31 2.26
N MET A 45 -5.57 -14.26 3.05
CA MET A 45 -6.91 -14.71 2.68
C MET A 45 -7.84 -13.51 2.55
N VAL A 46 -8.74 -13.55 1.57
CA VAL A 46 -9.84 -12.57 1.39
C VAL A 46 -11.16 -13.29 1.19
N LEU A 47 -12.28 -12.65 1.51
CA LEU A 47 -13.60 -13.13 1.10
C LEU A 47 -13.86 -12.69 -0.34
N ASN A 48 -14.09 -13.64 -1.24
CA ASN A 48 -14.58 -13.33 -2.58
C ASN A 48 -16.06 -12.92 -2.56
N ILE A 49 -16.62 -12.57 -3.72
CA ILE A 49 -18.03 -12.15 -3.87
C ILE A 49 -19.05 -13.20 -3.39
N ALA A 50 -18.68 -14.49 -3.36
CA ALA A 50 -19.50 -15.58 -2.86
C ALA A 50 -19.29 -15.87 -1.36
N LYS A 51 -18.59 -14.96 -0.64
CA LYS A 51 -18.26 -15.07 0.79
C LYS A 51 -17.45 -16.32 1.14
N ARG A 52 -16.57 -16.75 0.23
CA ARG A 52 -15.61 -17.83 0.47
C ARG A 52 -14.22 -17.25 0.65
N TRP A 53 -13.48 -17.80 1.61
CA TRP A 53 -12.07 -17.49 1.77
C TRP A 53 -11.27 -18.01 0.58
N VAL A 54 -10.56 -17.12 -0.08
CA VAL A 54 -9.62 -17.43 -1.16
C VAL A 54 -8.27 -16.85 -0.81
N GLN A 55 -7.21 -17.56 -1.16
CA GLN A 55 -5.85 -17.10 -0.97
C GLN A 55 -5.49 -16.13 -2.10
N ILE A 56 -4.97 -14.97 -1.75
CA ILE A 56 -4.51 -13.93 -2.69
C ILE A 56 -3.06 -13.56 -2.47
N GLY A 57 -2.33 -14.31 -1.64
CA GLY A 57 -0.97 -13.96 -1.31
C GLY A 57 -0.38 -14.82 -0.20
N ALA A 58 0.86 -14.51 0.14
CA ALA A 58 1.57 -15.14 1.22
C ALA A 58 2.66 -14.19 1.75
N LEU A 59 3.10 -14.44 2.97
CA LEU A 59 4.12 -13.67 3.67
C LEU A 59 5.18 -14.61 4.22
N TRP A 60 6.45 -14.21 4.10
CA TRP A 60 7.60 -14.90 4.64
C TRP A 60 8.22 -14.09 5.77
N GLU A 61 8.70 -14.78 6.79
CA GLU A 61 9.46 -14.14 7.86
C GLU A 61 10.82 -13.67 7.35
N MET A 62 11.18 -12.44 7.70
CA MET A 62 12.42 -11.78 7.35
C MET A 62 12.99 -11.11 8.60
N THR A 63 14.31 -10.97 8.63
CA THR A 63 15.00 -10.23 9.70
C THR A 63 15.60 -8.97 9.11
N SER A 64 15.32 -7.82 9.73
CA SER A 64 15.88 -6.54 9.33
C SER A 64 17.39 -6.52 9.55
N ASN A 65 18.16 -6.25 8.50
CA ASN A 65 19.62 -6.17 8.60
C ASN A 65 20.09 -4.98 9.46
N SER A 66 19.28 -3.93 9.58
CA SER A 66 19.64 -2.71 10.32
C SER A 66 19.18 -2.74 11.77
N SER A 67 17.92 -3.14 12.03
CA SER A 67 17.34 -3.15 13.38
C SER A 67 17.40 -4.52 14.06
N GLY A 68 17.62 -5.60 13.32
CA GLY A 68 17.51 -6.98 13.83
C GLY A 68 16.08 -7.44 14.09
N GLU A 69 15.08 -6.58 13.84
CA GLU A 69 13.68 -6.90 14.08
C GLU A 69 13.14 -7.87 13.04
N VAL A 70 12.28 -8.78 13.50
CA VAL A 70 11.52 -9.66 12.63
C VAL A 70 10.36 -8.89 11.99
N PHE A 71 10.17 -9.08 10.70
CA PHE A 71 9.05 -8.56 9.93
C PHE A 71 8.61 -9.61 8.91
N TYR A 72 7.42 -9.44 8.35
CA TYR A 72 6.90 -10.35 7.33
C TYR A 72 6.83 -9.65 5.99
N GLN A 73 7.32 -10.27 4.93
CA GLN A 73 7.32 -9.69 3.58
C GLN A 73 6.63 -10.62 2.59
N GLY A 74 5.87 -10.04 1.67
CA GLY A 74 5.26 -10.79 0.57
C GLY A 74 4.43 -9.90 -0.32
N LYS A 75 3.44 -10.48 -1.00
CA LYS A 75 2.61 -9.77 -1.97
C LYS A 75 1.14 -10.20 -1.93
N LEU A 76 0.26 -9.27 -2.30
CA LEU A 76 -1.09 -9.55 -2.78
C LEU A 76 -1.04 -9.71 -4.30
N ASP A 77 -1.55 -10.82 -4.82
CA ASP A 77 -1.52 -11.21 -6.22
C ASP A 77 -2.86 -11.88 -6.55
N ASP A 78 -3.75 -11.12 -7.16
CA ASP A 78 -5.09 -11.54 -7.57
C ASP A 78 -5.38 -11.00 -8.97
N PRO A 79 -6.10 -11.72 -9.85
CA PRO A 79 -6.41 -11.26 -11.20
C PRO A 79 -7.13 -9.90 -11.29
N SER A 80 -7.76 -9.42 -10.22
CA SER A 80 -8.36 -8.09 -10.16
C SER A 80 -7.35 -6.96 -9.99
N LEU A 81 -6.11 -7.27 -9.59
CA LEU A 81 -5.03 -6.30 -9.44
C LEU A 81 -4.29 -6.12 -10.78
N PRO A 82 -3.99 -4.88 -11.20
CA PRO A 82 -3.21 -4.63 -12.43
C PRO A 82 -1.77 -5.13 -12.30
N GLU A 83 -1.23 -5.17 -11.08
CA GLU A 83 0.07 -5.74 -10.74
C GLU A 83 0.06 -6.26 -9.28
N PRO A 84 0.92 -7.21 -8.92
CA PRO A 84 1.02 -7.67 -7.55
C PRO A 84 1.44 -6.55 -6.59
N LEU A 85 0.71 -6.37 -5.49
CA LEU A 85 1.00 -5.37 -4.48
C LEU A 85 1.98 -5.92 -3.43
N GLN A 86 3.23 -5.46 -3.48
CA GLN A 86 4.27 -5.85 -2.51
C GLN A 86 4.04 -5.19 -1.15
N ILE A 87 3.98 -5.98 -0.09
CA ILE A 87 3.69 -5.51 1.26
C ILE A 87 4.68 -6.07 2.29
N MET A 88 4.86 -5.30 3.36
CA MET A 88 5.61 -5.72 4.56
C MET A 88 4.75 -5.48 5.79
N LEU A 89 4.80 -6.41 6.74
CA LEU A 89 4.12 -6.31 8.02
C LEU A 89 5.15 -6.18 9.13
N PHE A 90 4.99 -5.15 9.95
CA PHE A 90 5.81 -4.91 11.14
C PHE A 90 4.91 -4.93 12.37
N GLY A 91 5.41 -5.48 13.48
CA GLY A 91 4.64 -5.66 14.71
C GLY A 91 4.63 -7.11 15.14
N ASN A 92 3.66 -7.49 15.97
CA ASN A 92 3.55 -8.83 16.52
C ASN A 92 2.06 -9.19 16.76
N ASN A 93 1.80 -10.41 17.23
CA ASN A 93 0.43 -10.88 17.45
C ASN A 93 -0.31 -10.15 18.59
N ASP A 94 0.42 -9.57 19.55
CA ASP A 94 -0.13 -8.93 20.73
C ASP A 94 -0.54 -7.48 20.43
N GLU A 95 0.33 -6.71 19.78
CA GLU A 95 0.11 -5.30 19.40
C GLU A 95 -0.61 -5.16 18.05
N GLY A 96 -0.57 -6.22 17.23
CA GLY A 96 -0.99 -6.19 15.84
C GLY A 96 0.14 -5.82 14.88
N PHE A 97 -0.18 -5.88 13.59
CA PHE A 97 0.75 -5.58 12.51
C PHE A 97 0.32 -4.33 11.76
N ARG A 98 1.26 -3.44 11.46
CA ARG A 98 1.08 -2.37 10.46
C ARG A 98 1.48 -2.89 9.08
N VAL A 99 0.67 -2.64 8.08
CA VAL A 99 0.95 -3.00 6.68
C VAL A 99 1.61 -1.84 5.98
N VAL A 100 2.79 -2.08 5.44
CA VAL A 100 3.61 -1.06 4.79
C VAL A 100 3.82 -1.43 3.33
N TRP A 101 3.59 -0.47 2.45
CA TRP A 101 4.04 -0.50 1.06
C TRP A 101 5.15 0.52 0.85
N ASN A 102 6.16 0.14 0.07
CA ASN A 102 7.24 1.03 -0.35
C ASN A 102 7.21 1.17 -1.87
N ARG A 103 7.34 2.39 -2.36
CA ARG A 103 7.52 2.65 -3.79
C ARG A 103 8.89 2.11 -4.20
N PRO A 104 8.99 1.25 -5.24
CA PRO A 104 10.29 0.90 -5.80
C PRO A 104 11.03 2.18 -6.16
N ALA A 105 12.27 2.31 -5.70
CA ALA A 105 13.11 3.41 -6.14
C ALA A 105 13.24 3.31 -7.67
N PRO A 106 13.15 4.43 -8.41
CA PRO A 106 13.45 4.41 -9.82
C PRO A 106 14.81 3.76 -9.97
N ARG A 107 14.89 2.67 -10.74
CA ARG A 107 16.15 2.11 -11.17
C ARG A 107 16.90 3.28 -11.81
N ARG A 108 18.06 3.66 -11.26
CA ARG A 108 18.94 4.65 -11.92
C ARG A 108 19.47 4.00 -13.18
N GLU A 109 18.65 4.01 -14.22
CA GLU A 109 18.99 3.66 -15.58
C GLU A 109 19.53 4.94 -16.23
N GLY A 110 20.82 4.96 -16.57
CA GLY A 110 21.44 6.04 -17.35
C GLY A 110 22.29 7.07 -16.61
N LEU A 111 23.30 6.66 -15.83
CA LEU A 111 24.45 7.53 -15.50
C LEU A 111 25.72 7.09 -16.24
N ASP A 112 25.55 6.65 -17.49
CA ASP A 112 26.58 6.41 -18.48
C ASP A 112 26.30 7.21 -19.75
N GLY A 113 26.97 8.37 -19.86
CA GLY A 113 27.32 8.92 -21.17
C GLY A 113 26.54 10.13 -21.68
N THR A 114 27.27 11.25 -21.76
CA THR A 114 27.16 12.31 -22.79
C THR A 114 26.05 13.35 -22.63
N ARG A 115 26.44 14.49 -22.03
CA ARG A 115 25.74 15.77 -22.12
C ARG A 115 25.58 16.18 -23.58
N THR A 116 24.35 16.23 -24.09
CA THR A 116 24.00 17.06 -25.22
C THR A 116 23.05 18.16 -24.75
N ALA A 117 23.56 19.38 -24.78
CA ALA A 117 22.83 20.60 -24.47
C ALA A 117 21.70 20.83 -25.47
N ARG A 118 20.50 21.19 -24.98
CA ARG A 118 19.48 21.86 -25.80
C ARG A 118 18.54 22.74 -24.96
N GLY A 119 18.86 24.05 -24.94
CA GLY A 119 17.95 25.22 -24.95
C GLY A 119 16.94 25.46 -23.80
N PRO A 120 16.84 26.70 -23.27
CA PRO A 120 15.81 27.05 -22.28
C PRO A 120 14.46 27.20 -22.97
N ARG A 121 13.45 26.44 -22.53
CA ARG A 121 12.05 26.62 -22.92
C ARG A 121 11.32 27.36 -21.81
N ASN A 122 11.15 28.67 -22.00
CA ASN A 122 10.10 29.44 -21.34
C ASN A 122 8.77 29.12 -22.03
N SER A 123 7.82 28.56 -21.28
CA SER A 123 6.37 28.86 -21.27
C SER A 123 5.66 27.76 -20.50
N ASP A 124 5.20 28.11 -19.30
CA ASP A 124 4.40 27.24 -18.44
C ASP A 124 3.08 26.86 -19.14
N PRO A 125 2.66 25.59 -19.12
CA PRO A 125 1.38 25.14 -19.66
C PRO A 125 0.27 25.12 -18.60
N PHE A 126 0.40 25.92 -17.53
CA PHE A 126 -0.64 26.02 -16.52
C PHE A 126 -1.70 27.03 -16.98
N GLY A 127 -2.84 26.48 -17.41
CA GLY A 127 -4.01 27.23 -17.80
C GLY A 127 -4.45 28.23 -16.73
N SER A 128 -5.01 29.34 -17.18
CA SER A 128 -5.62 30.37 -16.34
C SER A 128 -6.55 29.74 -15.32
N GLY A 129 -6.17 29.82 -14.04
CA GLY A 129 -6.99 29.34 -12.94
C GLY A 129 -8.34 30.03 -12.93
N ASN A 130 -9.34 29.29 -12.45
CA ASN A 130 -10.72 29.68 -12.17
C ASN A 130 -10.86 30.57 -10.93
N ALA A 131 -9.85 31.39 -10.62
CA ALA A 131 -9.88 32.34 -9.52
C ALA A 131 -10.50 33.67 -9.97
N THR A 132 -11.35 34.25 -9.14
CA THR A 132 -11.80 35.64 -9.32
C THR A 132 -10.65 36.62 -9.03
N GLU A 133 -10.79 37.87 -9.47
CA GLU A 133 -9.76 38.92 -9.32
C GLU A 133 -9.34 39.16 -7.85
N ASP A 134 -10.22 38.82 -6.90
CA ASP A 134 -9.97 38.90 -5.45
C ASP A 134 -9.47 37.59 -4.81
N GLY A 135 -9.12 36.58 -5.62
CA GLY A 135 -8.54 35.32 -5.16
C GLY A 135 -9.51 34.36 -4.46
N LYS A 136 -10.83 34.56 -4.61
CA LYS A 136 -11.86 33.65 -4.09
C LYS A 136 -12.39 32.71 -5.16
N LEU A 137 -12.68 31.47 -4.77
CA LEU A 137 -13.38 30.48 -5.58
C LEU A 137 -14.87 30.82 -5.61
N ASN A 138 -15.56 30.57 -6.73
CA ASN A 138 -17.01 30.77 -6.81
C ASN A 138 -17.73 29.81 -5.85
N GLU A 139 -18.33 30.37 -4.80
CA GLU A 139 -19.13 29.65 -3.80
C GLU A 139 -20.52 29.36 -4.37
N THR A 140 -20.64 28.32 -5.21
CA THR A 140 -21.93 27.69 -5.53
C THR A 140 -21.66 26.30 -6.10
N ASP A 141 -21.31 25.37 -5.22
CA ASP A 141 -21.83 24.00 -5.27
C ASP A 141 -21.49 23.30 -3.95
N GLU A 142 -22.51 22.68 -3.36
CA GLU A 142 -22.45 21.92 -2.13
C GLU A 142 -21.56 20.68 -2.31
N LEU A 143 -20.29 20.75 -1.88
CA LEU A 143 -19.41 19.58 -1.71
C LEU A 143 -19.06 19.43 -0.23
N ALA A 144 -20.03 18.99 0.56
CA ALA A 144 -19.86 18.73 1.98
C ALA A 144 -19.15 17.39 2.28
N ASP A 145 -18.72 16.62 1.28
CA ASP A 145 -18.22 15.24 1.47
C ASP A 145 -16.74 15.03 1.08
N ASP A 146 -16.05 16.08 0.60
CA ASP A 146 -14.64 15.99 0.16
C ASP A 146 -13.64 16.48 1.23
N GLN A 147 -14.07 16.67 2.48
CA GLN A 147 -13.15 17.11 3.52
C GLN A 147 -12.19 16.00 3.91
N VAL A 148 -10.89 16.26 3.75
CA VAL A 148 -9.82 15.42 4.30
C VAL A 148 -10.03 15.33 5.82
N PRO A 149 -10.22 14.13 6.39
CA PRO A 149 -10.46 14.00 7.82
C PRO A 149 -9.27 14.52 8.62
N ALA A 150 -9.56 15.17 9.75
CA ALA A 150 -8.51 15.67 10.63
C ALA A 150 -7.65 14.52 11.16
N PHE A 151 -6.33 14.66 11.08
CA PHE A 151 -5.39 13.71 11.65
C PHE A 151 -5.57 13.73 13.18
N THR A 152 -6.04 12.61 13.76
CA THR A 152 -6.15 12.41 15.22
C THR A 152 -4.91 11.70 15.73
#